data_AF-A0A660QMK0-F1
#
_entry.id   AF-A0A660QMK0-F1
#
_cell.length_a   1.000
_cell.length_b   1.000
_cell.length_c   1.000
_cell.angle_alpha   90.00
_cell.angle_beta   90.00
_cell.angle_gamma   90.00
#
_symmetry.space_group_name_H-M   'P 1'
#
loop_
_entity.id
_entity.type
_entity.pdbx_description
1 polymer ?
#
loop_
_entity_poly.entity_id
_entity_poly.type
_entity_poly.pdbx_seq_one_letter_code
_entity_poly.pdbx_strand_id
1 'polypeptide(L)'
;MKTLGVLGTAKNTGKTTTLNAVIKCLSKHRLAITSIGFDGENIDFITGLPKPKVLVDQGMIVATTDKSERYSTAKMGLLLQTNIKTAMGIVGIYRVKEPGTAVLVGPNRGSELKTLINQIERFEAELLMVDGAVNRMIPFQSVENIIIATGASRSTEVETLLTETLVMIKCFKLPTIEADDFHRVQNLITKDDI
;
A
#
# COMPACT_ATOMS: atom_id res chain seq x y z
N MET A 1 -7.19 -12.59 -8.58
CA MET A 1 -7.01 -11.14 -8.88
C MET A 1 -5.52 -10.84 -8.88
N LYS A 2 -5.00 -9.92 -9.73
CA LYS A 2 -3.58 -9.52 -9.64
C LYS A 2 -3.36 -8.52 -8.51
N THR A 3 -2.14 -8.44 -7.98
CA THR A 3 -1.77 -7.44 -6.95
C THR A 3 -0.55 -6.62 -7.36
N LEU A 4 -0.60 -5.31 -7.11
CA LEU A 4 0.45 -4.34 -7.42
C LEU A 4 0.68 -3.40 -6.26
N GLY A 5 1.87 -3.43 -5.68
CA GLY A 5 2.31 -2.47 -4.69
C GLY A 5 3.03 -1.27 -5.28
N VAL A 6 2.82 -0.08 -4.73
CA VAL A 6 3.64 1.10 -5.02
C VAL A 6 4.43 1.47 -3.76
N LEU A 7 5.69 1.07 -3.74
CA LEU A 7 6.64 1.36 -2.67
C LEU A 7 7.43 2.61 -3.01
N GLY A 8 7.89 3.37 -2.01
CA GLY A 8 8.72 4.54 -2.21
C GLY A 8 9.88 4.57 -1.25
N THR A 9 11.02 5.03 -1.74
CA THR A 9 12.32 4.99 -1.04
C THR A 9 12.46 6.07 0.03
N ALA A 10 11.66 7.13 -0.06
CA ALA A 10 11.56 8.19 0.93
C ALA A 10 10.19 8.89 0.88
N LYS A 11 10.05 9.91 1.72
CA LYS A 11 8.96 10.88 1.66
C LYS A 11 8.97 11.57 0.30
N ASN A 12 7.78 11.87 -0.22
CA ASN A 12 7.61 12.66 -1.45
C ASN A 12 8.28 12.10 -2.73
N THR A 13 8.65 10.82 -2.79
CA THR A 13 9.25 10.22 -4.00
C THR A 13 8.25 9.91 -5.12
N GLY A 14 7.01 10.41 -5.02
CA GLY A 14 6.00 10.25 -6.08
C GLY A 14 5.20 8.95 -6.05
N LYS A 15 5.17 8.20 -4.92
CA LYS A 15 4.33 6.98 -4.76
C LYS A 15 2.88 7.20 -5.19
N THR A 16 2.18 8.10 -4.50
CA THR A 16 0.75 8.35 -4.77
C THR A 16 0.52 8.99 -6.15
N THR A 17 1.47 9.79 -6.64
CA THR A 17 1.44 10.32 -8.02
C THR A 17 1.49 9.18 -9.03
N THR A 18 2.39 8.23 -8.84
CA THR A 18 2.53 7.03 -9.68
C THR A 18 1.28 6.18 -9.62
N LEU A 19 0.72 5.98 -8.43
CA LEU A 19 -0.52 5.24 -8.21
C LEU A 19 -1.69 5.85 -9.02
N ASN A 20 -1.90 7.17 -8.93
CA ASN A 20 -2.92 7.87 -9.71
C ASN A 20 -2.69 7.77 -11.23
N ALA A 21 -1.43 7.84 -11.66
CA ALA A 21 -1.09 7.67 -13.07
C ALA A 21 -1.44 6.24 -13.57
N VAL A 22 -1.17 5.22 -12.76
CA VAL A 22 -1.53 3.82 -13.06
C VAL A 22 -3.05 3.64 -13.09
N ILE A 23 -3.79 4.17 -12.10
CA ILE A 23 -5.27 4.16 -12.09
C ILE A 23 -5.82 4.74 -13.40
N LYS A 24 -5.32 5.90 -13.80
CA LYS A 24 -5.75 6.58 -15.04
C LYS A 24 -5.48 5.72 -16.29
N CYS A 25 -4.32 5.09 -16.37
CA CYS A 25 -3.95 4.22 -17.50
C CYS A 25 -4.80 2.95 -17.56
N LEU A 26 -5.24 2.45 -16.40
CA LEU A 26 -6.02 1.22 -16.26
C LEU A 26 -7.52 1.48 -16.04
N SER A 27 -8.03 2.66 -16.39
CA SER A 27 -9.43 3.06 -16.15
C SER A 27 -10.49 2.15 -16.76
N LYS A 28 -10.12 1.32 -17.75
CA LYS A 28 -11.02 0.31 -18.36
C LYS A 28 -11.08 -1.02 -17.59
N HIS A 29 -10.22 -1.22 -16.60
CA HIS A 29 -10.18 -2.43 -15.78
C HIS A 29 -10.94 -2.23 -14.47
N ARG A 30 -11.42 -3.32 -13.88
CA ARG A 30 -12.02 -3.30 -12.53
C ARG A 30 -10.91 -3.25 -11.48
N LEU A 31 -10.73 -2.09 -10.87
CA LEU A 31 -9.64 -1.84 -9.93
C LEU A 31 -10.13 -1.89 -8.48
N ALA A 32 -9.29 -2.45 -7.62
CA ALA A 32 -9.37 -2.31 -6.18
C ALA A 32 -8.17 -1.50 -5.67
N ILE A 33 -8.34 -0.78 -4.57
CA ILE A 33 -7.26 0.02 -3.97
C ILE A 33 -7.29 0.01 -2.45
N THR A 34 -6.11 -0.02 -1.84
CA THR A 34 -5.91 0.12 -0.40
C THR A 34 -4.54 0.75 -0.12
N SER A 35 -4.21 0.97 1.15
CA SER A 35 -2.88 1.44 1.58
C SER A 35 -2.31 0.55 2.69
N ILE A 36 -1.02 0.69 3.01
CA ILE A 36 -0.39 0.02 4.14
C ILE A 36 -0.25 0.97 5.34
N GLY A 37 -1.21 0.85 6.26
CA GLY A 37 -1.33 1.64 7.47
C GLY A 37 -1.56 3.13 7.21
N PHE A 38 -1.40 3.91 8.28
CA PHE A 38 -1.49 5.37 8.21
C PHE A 38 -0.09 5.97 8.03
N ASP A 39 0.11 6.75 6.98
CA ASP A 39 1.32 7.55 6.76
C ASP A 39 1.06 8.98 7.26
N GLY A 40 1.75 9.38 8.33
CA GLY A 40 1.58 10.67 9.01
C GLY A 40 2.00 11.89 8.18
N GLU A 41 2.63 11.68 7.02
CA GLU A 41 2.93 12.74 6.04
C GLU A 41 1.70 13.41 5.44
N ASN A 42 0.54 12.79 5.60
CA ASN A 42 -0.67 13.17 4.92
C ASN A 42 -1.58 14.06 5.75
N ILE A 43 -1.18 14.46 6.96
CA ILE A 43 -1.99 15.32 7.82
C ILE A 43 -1.97 16.75 7.27
N ASP A 44 -3.15 17.27 6.97
CA ASP A 44 -3.39 18.67 6.66
C ASP A 44 -3.15 19.51 7.92
N PHE A 45 -2.21 20.46 7.87
CA PHE A 45 -1.84 21.28 9.03
C PHE A 45 -2.95 22.23 9.51
N ILE A 46 -3.99 22.47 8.71
CA ILE A 46 -5.13 23.34 9.05
C ILE A 46 -6.19 22.53 9.79
N THR A 47 -6.47 21.32 9.32
CA THR A 47 -7.58 20.48 9.83
C THR A 47 -7.12 19.35 10.75
N GLY A 48 -5.83 19.02 10.77
CA GLY A 48 -5.29 17.86 11.49
C GLY A 48 -5.71 16.51 10.88
N LEU A 49 -6.30 16.52 9.67
CA LEU A 49 -6.90 15.36 9.02
C LEU A 49 -6.12 14.93 7.78
N PRO A 50 -6.22 13.66 7.34
CA PRO A 50 -5.47 13.19 6.19
C PRO A 50 -5.99 13.85 4.89
N LYS A 51 -5.13 14.46 4.07
CA LYS A 51 -5.50 14.94 2.73
C LYS A 51 -5.88 13.74 1.85
N PRO A 52 -7.02 13.78 1.15
CA PRO A 52 -7.34 12.79 0.12
C PRO A 52 -6.34 12.92 -1.04
N LYS A 53 -5.67 11.82 -1.40
CA LYS A 53 -4.66 11.84 -2.47
C LYS A 53 -4.95 10.91 -3.65
N VAL A 54 -5.86 9.95 -3.48
CA VAL A 54 -6.09 8.90 -4.49
C VAL A 54 -7.39 9.16 -5.23
N LEU A 55 -7.31 9.27 -6.54
CA LEU A 55 -8.47 9.40 -7.42
C LEU A 55 -9.11 8.03 -7.61
N VAL A 56 -10.43 7.96 -7.39
CA VAL A 56 -11.20 6.72 -7.54
C VAL A 56 -12.43 6.97 -8.40
N ASP A 57 -12.63 6.09 -9.37
CA ASP A 57 -13.75 6.10 -10.30
C ASP A 57 -14.91 5.24 -9.81
N GLN A 58 -16.10 5.52 -10.33
CA GLN A 58 -17.30 4.74 -10.04
C GLN A 58 -17.09 3.25 -10.35
N GLY A 59 -17.54 2.39 -9.44
CA GLY A 59 -17.41 0.94 -9.55
C GLY A 59 -16.11 0.36 -8.98
N MET A 60 -15.07 1.19 -8.75
CA MET A 60 -13.85 0.74 -8.09
C MET A 60 -14.15 0.20 -6.67
N ILE A 61 -13.30 -0.71 -6.22
CA ILE A 61 -13.31 -1.22 -4.85
C ILE A 61 -12.28 -0.44 -4.03
N VAL A 62 -12.68 0.06 -2.87
CA VAL A 62 -11.78 0.77 -1.96
C VAL A 62 -11.78 0.04 -0.63
N ALA A 63 -10.60 -0.33 -0.13
CA ALA A 63 -10.45 -0.83 1.22
C ALA A 63 -9.73 0.22 2.09
N THR A 64 -10.46 0.78 3.03
CA THR A 64 -10.01 1.85 3.95
C THR A 64 -10.76 1.73 5.27
N THR A 65 -10.39 2.46 6.32
CA THR A 65 -11.15 2.42 7.57
C THR A 65 -12.45 3.21 7.51
N ASP A 66 -13.39 2.82 8.35
CA ASP A 66 -14.65 3.53 8.61
C ASP A 66 -14.47 5.01 8.97
N LYS A 67 -13.42 5.38 9.70
CA LYS A 67 -13.13 6.80 9.99
C LYS A 67 -12.54 7.51 8.79
N SER A 68 -11.66 6.86 8.03
CA SER A 68 -10.99 7.45 6.86
C SER A 68 -11.92 7.64 5.68
N GLU A 69 -12.86 6.72 5.48
CA GLU A 69 -13.93 6.81 4.48
C GLU A 69 -14.66 8.15 4.55
N ARG A 70 -15.00 8.63 5.76
CA ARG A 70 -15.72 9.89 6.01
C ARG A 70 -15.02 11.16 5.54
N TYR A 71 -13.71 11.10 5.35
CA TYR A 71 -12.89 12.22 4.87
C TYR A 71 -12.67 12.16 3.35
N SER A 72 -13.20 11.14 2.69
CA SER A 72 -13.16 10.99 1.24
C SER A 72 -14.23 11.88 0.59
N THR A 73 -13.97 12.36 -0.63
CA THR A 73 -14.98 13.08 -1.42
C THR A 73 -15.78 12.13 -2.30
N ALA A 74 -15.23 10.95 -2.62
CA ALA A 74 -15.96 9.89 -3.31
C ALA A 74 -17.05 9.32 -2.40
N LYS A 75 -18.27 9.11 -2.93
CA LYS A 75 -19.32 8.43 -2.18
C LYS A 75 -19.17 6.93 -2.32
N MET A 76 -19.13 6.24 -1.19
CA MET A 76 -18.81 4.82 -1.13
C MET A 76 -19.90 4.04 -0.39
N GLY A 77 -20.26 2.87 -0.92
CA GLY A 77 -21.18 1.94 -0.27
C GLY A 77 -20.40 0.78 0.34
N LEU A 78 -20.58 0.51 1.64
CA LEU A 78 -19.95 -0.62 2.31
C LEU A 78 -20.42 -1.95 1.70
N LEU A 79 -19.46 -2.81 1.34
CA LEU A 79 -19.70 -4.18 0.90
C LEU A 79 -19.43 -5.19 2.01
N LEU A 80 -18.36 -4.97 2.78
CA LEU A 80 -17.94 -5.86 3.85
C LEU A 80 -17.20 -5.07 4.94
N GLN A 81 -17.63 -5.21 6.19
CA GLN A 81 -16.81 -4.84 7.33
C GLN A 81 -15.83 -5.98 7.64
N THR A 82 -14.53 -5.69 7.67
CA THR A 82 -13.52 -6.70 8.03
C THR A 82 -13.25 -6.72 9.54
N ASN A 83 -12.40 -7.62 10.01
CA ASN A 83 -11.91 -7.63 11.39
C ASN A 83 -10.51 -6.99 11.55
N ILE A 84 -9.99 -6.37 10.49
CA ILE A 84 -8.66 -5.74 10.48
C ILE A 84 -8.75 -4.38 11.18
N LYS A 85 -8.05 -4.25 12.31
CA LYS A 85 -8.05 -3.03 13.14
C LYS A 85 -6.81 -2.20 12.89
N THR A 86 -6.99 -0.89 12.80
CA THR A 86 -5.91 0.08 12.74
C THR A 86 -6.13 1.16 13.80
N ALA A 87 -5.16 2.07 13.97
CA ALA A 87 -5.33 3.24 14.83
C ALA A 87 -6.51 4.14 14.36
N MET A 88 -6.84 4.11 13.07
CA MET A 88 -7.90 4.92 12.46
C MET A 88 -9.23 4.16 12.32
N GLY A 89 -9.42 3.07 13.08
CA GLY A 89 -10.66 2.29 13.04
C GLY A 89 -10.52 0.97 12.29
N ILE A 90 -11.66 0.41 11.88
CA ILE A 90 -11.73 -0.93 11.30
C ILE A 90 -11.79 -0.80 9.78
N VAL A 91 -10.94 -1.56 9.08
CA VAL A 91 -10.93 -1.59 7.62
C VAL A 91 -12.25 -2.16 7.11
N GLY A 92 -12.95 -1.41 6.28
CA GLY A 92 -14.07 -1.87 5.47
C GLY A 92 -13.66 -1.98 4.01
N ILE A 93 -14.42 -2.78 3.25
CA ILE A 93 -14.34 -2.86 1.80
C ILE A 93 -15.59 -2.19 1.24
N TYR A 94 -15.39 -1.23 0.34
CA TYR A 94 -16.43 -0.37 -0.18
C TYR A 94 -16.44 -0.41 -1.70
N ARG A 95 -17.60 -0.12 -2.29
CA ARG A 95 -17.74 0.17 -3.72
C ARG A 95 -17.96 1.66 -3.93
N VAL A 96 -17.18 2.27 -4.81
CA VAL A 96 -17.38 3.66 -5.22
C VAL A 96 -18.69 3.77 -6.00
N LYS A 97 -19.58 4.64 -5.53
CA LYS A 97 -20.88 4.95 -6.13
C LYS A 97 -20.82 6.24 -6.93
N GLU A 98 -20.10 7.23 -6.42
CA GLU A 98 -19.80 8.49 -7.12
C GLU A 98 -18.29 8.73 -7.08
N PRO A 99 -17.65 9.09 -8.21
CA PRO A 99 -16.21 9.27 -8.29
C PRO A 99 -15.74 10.45 -7.42
N GLY A 100 -14.46 10.43 -7.06
CA GLY A 100 -13.85 11.48 -6.25
C GLY A 100 -12.48 11.06 -5.75
N THR A 101 -12.12 11.58 -4.58
CA THR A 101 -10.88 11.21 -3.88
C THR A 101 -11.18 10.32 -2.68
N ALA A 102 -10.31 9.32 -2.46
CA ALA A 102 -10.35 8.44 -1.31
C ALA A 102 -9.20 8.75 -0.33
N VAL A 103 -9.52 8.76 0.96
CA VAL A 103 -8.53 8.70 2.04
C VAL A 103 -8.32 7.23 2.39
N LEU A 104 -7.09 6.74 2.21
CA LEU A 104 -6.77 5.33 2.38
C LEU A 104 -6.05 5.08 3.69
N VAL A 105 -6.64 4.25 4.54
CA VAL A 105 -5.96 3.64 5.68
C VAL A 105 -6.28 2.15 5.69
N GLY A 106 -5.31 1.35 5.26
CA GLY A 106 -5.43 -0.10 5.24
C GLY A 106 -4.60 -0.80 6.32
N PRO A 107 -4.43 -2.12 6.21
CA PRO A 107 -3.72 -2.96 7.18
C PRO A 107 -2.27 -2.52 7.39
N ASN A 108 -1.71 -2.78 8.57
CA ASN A 108 -0.31 -2.47 8.86
C ASN A 108 0.63 -3.69 8.82
N ARG A 109 0.06 -4.90 8.80
CA ARG A 109 0.80 -6.18 8.76
C ARG A 109 0.61 -6.91 7.43
N GLY A 110 1.63 -7.64 6.99
CA GLY A 110 1.56 -8.46 5.78
C GLY A 110 0.49 -9.54 5.84
N SER A 111 0.29 -10.18 7.00
CA SER A 111 -0.76 -11.20 7.21
C SER A 111 -2.18 -10.62 7.10
N GLU A 112 -2.39 -9.40 7.58
CA GLU A 112 -3.66 -8.69 7.44
C GLU A 112 -3.89 -8.25 5.99
N LEU A 113 -2.84 -7.78 5.30
CA LEU A 113 -2.94 -7.47 3.87
C LEU A 113 -3.30 -8.71 3.04
N LYS A 114 -2.70 -9.87 3.34
CA LYS A 114 -3.05 -11.15 2.72
C LYS A 114 -4.51 -11.53 2.99
N THR A 115 -4.97 -11.33 4.22
CA THR A 115 -6.38 -11.56 4.59
C THR A 115 -7.32 -10.63 3.80
N LEU A 116 -6.96 -9.35 3.68
CA LEU A 116 -7.72 -8.36 2.93
C LEU A 116 -7.77 -8.70 1.43
N ILE A 117 -6.65 -9.11 0.83
CA ILE A 117 -6.58 -9.56 -0.57
C ILE A 117 -7.62 -10.65 -0.82
N ASN A 118 -7.61 -11.71 -0.02
CA ASN A 118 -8.55 -12.84 -0.14
C ASN A 118 -10.03 -12.41 0.00
N GLN A 119 -10.31 -11.39 0.81
CA GLN A 119 -11.65 -10.84 0.96
C GLN A 119 -12.07 -10.01 -0.27
N ILE A 120 -11.14 -9.23 -0.85
CA ILE A 120 -11.38 -8.40 -2.03
C ILE A 120 -11.65 -9.23 -3.28
N GLU A 121 -11.04 -10.41 -3.42
CA GLU A 121 -11.23 -11.29 -4.59
C GLU A 121 -12.69 -11.62 -4.89
N ARG A 122 -13.56 -11.57 -3.87
CA ARG A 122 -15.01 -11.82 -3.97
C ARG A 122 -15.78 -10.71 -4.69
N PHE A 123 -15.14 -9.57 -4.96
CA PHE A 123 -15.78 -8.38 -5.53
C PHE A 123 -15.35 -8.10 -6.98
N GLU A 124 -14.85 -9.12 -7.66
CA GLU A 124 -14.54 -9.13 -9.11
C GLU A 124 -13.53 -8.07 -9.58
N ALA A 125 -12.69 -7.56 -8.69
CA ALA A 125 -11.56 -6.73 -9.09
C ALA A 125 -10.54 -7.57 -9.87
N GLU A 126 -10.03 -7.00 -10.96
CA GLU A 126 -8.98 -7.61 -11.79
C GLU A 126 -7.59 -7.33 -11.20
N LEU A 127 -7.41 -6.15 -10.60
CA LEU A 127 -6.17 -5.70 -9.99
C LEU A 127 -6.43 -4.97 -8.67
N LEU A 128 -5.76 -5.41 -7.60
CA LEU A 128 -5.63 -4.64 -6.37
C LEU A 128 -4.32 -3.85 -6.38
N MET A 129 -4.43 -2.54 -6.21
CA MET A 129 -3.29 -1.67 -5.98
C MET A 129 -3.14 -1.34 -4.50
N VAL A 130 -1.90 -1.34 -4.02
CA VAL A 130 -1.57 -1.08 -2.61
C VAL A 130 -0.63 0.13 -2.54
N ASP A 131 -1.13 1.25 -2.01
CA ASP A 131 -0.29 2.44 -1.75
C ASP A 131 0.59 2.20 -0.51
N GLY A 132 1.91 2.25 -0.70
CA GLY A 132 2.85 2.04 0.38
C GLY A 132 3.00 3.25 1.28
N ALA A 133 3.32 3.00 2.55
CA ALA A 133 3.90 4.01 3.41
C ALA A 133 5.43 4.04 3.25
N VAL A 134 6.04 5.19 3.53
CA VAL A 134 7.51 5.33 3.51
C VAL A 134 8.16 4.26 4.39
N ASN A 135 9.20 3.60 3.85
CA ASN A 135 10.00 2.58 4.54
C ASN A 135 9.21 1.35 5.03
N ARG A 136 7.97 1.13 4.59
CA ARG A 136 7.20 -0.09 4.92
C ARG A 136 7.27 -1.10 3.79
N MET A 137 8.38 -1.82 3.72
CA MET A 137 8.58 -2.87 2.71
C MET A 137 7.89 -4.20 3.05
N ILE A 138 7.87 -4.59 4.33
CA ILE A 138 7.49 -5.95 4.75
C ILE A 138 6.08 -6.35 4.29
N PRO A 139 5.04 -5.50 4.39
CA PRO A 139 3.70 -5.93 3.97
C PRO A 139 3.59 -6.21 2.47
N PHE A 140 4.48 -5.65 1.64
CA PHE A 140 4.53 -5.95 0.21
C PHE A 140 4.99 -7.37 -0.12
N GLN A 141 5.45 -8.17 0.85
CA GLN A 141 5.61 -9.62 0.64
C GLN A 141 4.30 -10.33 0.27
N SER A 142 3.15 -9.71 0.59
CA SER A 142 1.82 -10.24 0.24
C SER A 142 1.34 -9.81 -1.15
N VAL A 143 2.13 -9.07 -1.94
CA VAL A 143 1.77 -8.68 -3.32
C VAL A 143 2.70 -9.33 -4.35
N GLU A 144 2.18 -9.53 -5.57
CA GLU A 144 2.89 -10.20 -6.66
C GLU A 144 3.84 -9.26 -7.43
N ASN A 145 3.47 -7.98 -7.55
CA ASN A 145 4.20 -7.00 -8.35
C ASN A 145 4.47 -5.76 -7.52
N ILE A 146 5.63 -5.11 -7.71
CA ILE A 146 6.00 -3.90 -6.99
C ILE A 146 6.58 -2.87 -7.97
N ILE A 147 6.07 -1.65 -7.91
CA ILE A 147 6.71 -0.45 -8.47
C ILE A 147 7.46 0.25 -7.33
N ILE A 148 8.73 0.57 -7.56
CA ILE A 148 9.56 1.32 -6.63
C ILE A 148 9.70 2.76 -7.13
N ALA A 149 9.12 3.71 -6.39
CA ALA A 149 9.18 5.14 -6.64
C ALA A 149 10.35 5.77 -5.88
N THR A 150 11.37 6.22 -6.61
CA THR A 150 12.60 6.84 -6.09
C THR A 150 12.90 8.15 -6.82
N GLY A 151 13.87 8.93 -6.36
CA GLY A 151 14.29 10.16 -7.04
C GLY A 151 15.00 11.13 -6.11
N ALA A 152 15.13 12.38 -6.56
CA ALA A 152 15.89 13.44 -5.86
C ALA A 152 15.43 13.70 -4.41
N SER A 153 14.17 13.39 -4.07
CA SER A 153 13.67 13.49 -2.68
C SER A 153 14.29 12.46 -1.72
N ARG A 154 14.88 11.38 -2.23
CA ARG A 154 15.68 10.43 -1.44
C ARG A 154 17.15 10.83 -1.41
N SER A 155 17.73 11.10 -2.57
CA SER A 155 19.12 11.55 -2.74
C SER A 155 19.26 12.23 -4.10
N THR A 156 20.09 13.26 -4.18
CA THR A 156 20.47 13.90 -5.46
C THR A 156 21.61 13.16 -6.17
N GLU A 157 22.25 12.20 -5.49
CA GLU A 157 23.31 11.38 -6.06
C GLU A 157 22.74 10.09 -6.67
N VAL A 158 22.95 9.92 -7.97
CA VAL A 158 22.40 8.80 -8.74
C VAL A 158 22.92 7.44 -8.23
N GLU A 159 24.20 7.34 -7.87
CA GLU A 159 24.80 6.09 -7.38
C GLU A 159 24.17 5.61 -6.07
N THR A 160 23.85 6.54 -5.17
CA THR A 160 23.12 6.25 -3.94
C THR A 160 21.71 5.71 -4.26
N LEU A 161 20.97 6.36 -5.18
CA LEU A 161 19.64 5.91 -5.59
C LEU A 161 19.66 4.51 -6.20
N LEU A 162 20.64 4.23 -7.06
CA LEU A 162 20.83 2.94 -7.71
C LEU A 162 21.13 1.85 -6.68
N THR A 163 22.11 2.10 -5.80
CA THR A 163 22.54 1.14 -4.79
C THR A 163 21.39 0.76 -3.85
N GLU A 164 20.67 1.74 -3.32
CA GLU A 164 19.53 1.48 -2.43
C GLU A 164 18.41 0.71 -3.14
N THR A 165 18.08 1.11 -4.37
CA THR A 165 17.03 0.44 -5.16
C THR A 165 17.41 -1.01 -5.45
N LEU A 166 18.67 -1.28 -5.79
CA LEU A 166 19.18 -2.64 -6.00
C LEU A 166 19.12 -3.48 -4.72
N VAL A 167 19.44 -2.91 -3.56
CA VAL A 167 19.30 -3.59 -2.26
C VAL A 167 17.84 -3.96 -2.01
N MET A 168 16.90 -3.05 -2.23
CA MET A 168 15.46 -3.35 -2.07
C MET A 168 15.00 -4.47 -3.01
N ILE A 169 15.40 -4.43 -4.27
CA ILE A 169 15.09 -5.49 -5.24
C ILE A 169 15.66 -6.84 -4.78
N LYS A 170 16.91 -6.86 -4.28
CA LYS A 170 17.52 -8.08 -3.74
C LYS A 170 16.72 -8.62 -2.55
N CYS A 171 16.28 -7.76 -1.62
CA CYS A 171 15.46 -8.16 -0.48
C CYS A 171 14.15 -8.85 -0.90
N PHE A 172 13.46 -8.35 -1.92
CA PHE A 172 12.24 -9.00 -2.45
C PHE A 172 12.51 -10.29 -3.22
N LYS A 173 13.75 -10.52 -3.65
CA LYS A 173 14.19 -11.74 -4.35
C LYS A 173 14.86 -12.75 -3.43
N LEU A 174 14.96 -12.47 -2.13
CA LEU A 174 15.47 -13.44 -1.18
C LEU A 174 14.59 -14.70 -1.18
N PRO A 175 15.20 -15.90 -1.08
CA PRO A 175 14.44 -17.13 -1.05
C PRO A 175 13.52 -17.14 0.17
N THR A 176 12.32 -17.67 0.00
CA THR A 176 11.46 -18.00 1.14
C THR A 176 12.09 -19.19 1.86
N ILE A 177 12.29 -19.05 3.16
CA ILE A 177 12.74 -20.12 4.04
C ILE A 177 11.51 -20.72 4.73
N GLU A 178 11.46 -22.04 4.86
CA GLU A 178 10.46 -22.69 5.70
C GLU A 178 10.75 -22.39 7.17
N ALA A 179 9.74 -22.49 8.04
CA ALA A 179 9.91 -22.16 9.47
C ALA A 179 11.05 -22.95 10.14
N ASP A 180 11.32 -24.17 9.66
CA ASP A 180 12.37 -25.05 10.18
C ASP A 180 13.80 -24.60 9.76
N ASP A 181 13.93 -23.76 8.74
CA ASP A 181 15.21 -23.21 8.28
C ASP A 181 15.66 -21.97 9.10
N PHE A 182 14.84 -21.48 10.03
CA PHE A 182 15.15 -20.28 10.84
C PHE A 182 16.47 -20.40 11.60
N HIS A 183 16.82 -21.60 12.05
CA HIS A 183 18.10 -21.89 12.72
C HIS A 183 19.33 -21.62 11.83
N ARG A 184 19.19 -21.67 10.50
CA ARG A 184 20.28 -21.43 9.55
C ARG A 184 20.58 -19.94 9.38
N VAL A 185 19.59 -19.08 9.64
CA VAL A 185 19.71 -17.62 9.51
C VAL A 185 20.06 -16.95 10.83
N GLN A 186 19.71 -17.57 11.98
CA GLN A 186 20.06 -17.05 13.31
C GLN A 186 21.57 -16.86 13.52
N ASN A 187 22.40 -17.64 12.81
CA ASN A 187 23.86 -17.54 12.87
C ASN A 187 24.46 -16.54 11.86
N LEU A 188 23.65 -15.95 10.97
CA LEU A 188 24.10 -14.98 9.96
C LEU A 188 24.05 -13.53 10.46
N ILE A 189 23.39 -13.26 11.59
CA ILE A 189 23.43 -11.97 12.27
C ILE A 189 24.14 -12.21 13.59
N THR A 190 25.45 -12.03 13.60
CA THR A 190 26.23 -12.13 14.83
C THR A 190 26.19 -10.79 15.56
N LYS A 191 26.38 -10.80 16.88
CA LYS A 191 26.45 -9.56 17.67
C LYS A 191 27.57 -8.60 17.20
N ASP A 192 28.52 -9.11 16.43
CA ASP A 192 29.65 -8.36 15.87
C ASP A 192 29.27 -7.58 14.59
N ASP A 193 28.05 -7.79 14.05
CA ASP A 193 27.52 -7.10 12.87
C ASP A 193 26.67 -5.83 13.21
N ILE A 194 26.57 -5.45 14.49
CA ILE A 194 25.82 -4.27 14.99
C ILE A 194 26.76 -3.23 15.61
#